data_AF-A0A4Q2DWB8-F1
#
_entry.id   AF-A0A4Q2DWB8-F1
#
_cell.length_a   1.000
_cell.length_b   1.000
_cell.length_c   1.000
_cell.angle_alpha   90.00
_cell.angle_beta   90.00
_cell.angle_gamma   90.00
#
_symmetry.space_group_name_H-M   'P 1'
#
loop_
_entity.id
_entity.type
_entity.pdbx_description
1 polymer ?
#
loop_
_entity_poly.entity_id
_entity_poly.type
_entity_poly.pdbx_seq_one_letter_code
_entity_poly.pdbx_strand_id
1 'polypeptide(L)'
;MGASQQLVALLNQAGLSPSYQSIHTAIDSLANRSLEAARVAAAGPHVFCYDNIQISTSIFVEQTLNICPKVQSGTFAVIYELPHAKPEDVLLGPLLERERTAQLLELHDLWPSRESAQAYLWQTSVNIIKVLVNNVDTFSGYHNEPLLQNVARRKLPNGQKTTFHCLQASDIEEHSNMGNMLMHEDVYKTQLKLKSEDFEDCAIATIGDQMTNGRFCTIQEIRKLDINPWE
;
A
#
# COMPACT_ATOMS: atom_id res chain seq x y z
N MET A 1 15.90 -12.60 5.16
CA MET A 1 17.35 -12.38 5.27
C MET A 1 17.73 -12.55 6.73
N GLY A 2 18.61 -13.50 7.07
CA GLY A 2 19.03 -13.67 8.44
C GLY A 2 20.19 -14.64 8.55
N ALA A 3 21.36 -14.14 8.96
CA ALA A 3 22.41 -14.97 9.52
C ALA A 3 21.93 -15.47 10.90
N SER A 4 22.28 -16.70 11.27
CA SER A 4 21.93 -17.19 12.60
C SER A 4 22.57 -16.30 13.68
N GLN A 5 21.91 -16.14 14.83
CA GLN A 5 22.45 -15.38 15.96
C GLN A 5 23.86 -15.86 16.34
N GLN A 6 24.11 -17.17 16.22
CA GLN A 6 25.41 -17.80 16.46
C GLN A 6 26.48 -17.33 15.46
N LEU A 7 26.14 -17.25 14.17
CA LEU A 7 27.05 -16.73 13.14
C LEU A 7 27.37 -15.24 13.38
N VAL A 8 26.36 -14.43 13.70
CA VAL A 8 26.56 -13.01 14.03
C VAL A 8 27.43 -12.85 15.27
N ALA A 9 27.24 -13.69 16.29
CA ALA A 9 28.08 -13.67 17.49
C ALA A 9 29.53 -14.04 17.18
N LEU A 10 29.76 -15.05 16.34
CA LEU A 10 31.11 -15.45 15.92
C LEU A 10 31.80 -14.35 15.11
N LEU A 11 31.10 -13.73 14.17
CA LEU A 11 31.63 -12.60 13.38
C LEU A 11 31.91 -11.38 14.27
N ASN A 12 31.07 -11.12 15.27
CA ASN A 12 31.28 -10.04 16.22
C ASN A 12 32.52 -10.29 17.10
N GLN A 13 32.72 -11.51 17.58
CA GLN A 13 33.93 -11.89 18.33
C GLN A 13 35.20 -11.77 17.47
N ALA A 14 35.11 -12.04 16.17
CA ALA A 14 36.19 -11.83 15.21
C ALA A 14 36.39 -10.35 14.81
N GLY A 15 35.57 -9.41 15.31
CA GLY A 15 35.63 -7.99 14.97
C GLY A 15 35.14 -7.64 13.56
N LEU A 16 34.44 -8.57 12.90
CA LEU A 16 33.97 -8.43 11.51
C LEU A 16 32.54 -7.91 11.39
N SER A 17 31.77 -7.91 12.49
CA SER A 17 30.40 -7.38 12.51
C SER A 17 30.05 -6.71 13.83
N PRO A 18 29.06 -5.79 13.84
CA PRO A 18 28.44 -5.35 15.09
C PRO A 18 27.73 -6.53 15.80
N SER A 19 27.44 -6.35 17.08
CA SER A 19 26.74 -7.38 17.87
C SER A 19 25.31 -7.56 17.37
N TYR A 20 24.75 -8.75 17.59
CA TYR A 20 23.34 -9.03 17.28
C TYR A 20 22.39 -8.03 17.95
N GLN A 21 22.67 -7.67 19.21
CA GLN A 21 21.89 -6.69 19.94
C GLN A 21 21.94 -5.31 19.28
N SER A 22 23.12 -4.88 18.84
CA SER A 22 23.30 -3.59 18.15
C SER A 22 22.52 -3.54 16.84
N ILE A 23 22.50 -4.65 16.08
CA ILE A 23 21.70 -4.76 14.85
C ILE A 23 20.21 -4.64 15.19
N HIS A 24 19.72 -5.37 16.20
CA HIS A 24 18.31 -5.33 16.59
C HIS A 24 17.89 -3.92 17.04
N THR A 25 18.68 -3.28 17.90
CA THR A 25 18.42 -1.90 18.35
C THR A 25 18.43 -0.91 17.19
N ALA A 26 19.28 -1.09 16.18
CA ALA A 26 19.28 -0.24 14.98
C ALA A 26 18.00 -0.44 14.15
N ILE A 27 17.53 -1.69 13.99
CA ILE A 27 16.27 -2.01 13.31
C ILE A 27 15.09 -1.40 14.07
N ASP A 28 15.02 -1.60 15.38
CA ASP A 28 13.96 -1.04 16.23
C ASP A 28 13.95 0.49 16.15
N SER A 29 15.12 1.14 16.18
CA SER A 29 15.22 2.58 16.03
C SER A 29 14.76 3.06 14.65
N LEU A 30 15.06 2.31 13.58
CA LEU A 30 14.63 2.65 12.23
C LEU A 30 13.11 2.51 12.10
N ALA A 31 12.54 1.40 12.60
CA ALA A 31 11.10 1.16 12.60
C ALA A 31 10.35 2.25 13.35
N ASN A 32 10.81 2.62 14.56
CA ASN A 32 10.19 3.68 15.34
C ASN A 32 10.26 5.06 14.65
N ARG A 33 11.36 5.38 13.96
CA ARG A 33 11.47 6.62 13.17
C ARG A 33 10.57 6.62 11.94
N SER A 34 10.42 5.48 11.27
CA SER A 34 9.47 5.32 10.15
C SER A 34 8.04 5.56 10.62
N LEU A 35 7.65 4.97 11.76
CA LEU A 35 6.34 5.19 12.35
C LEU A 35 6.13 6.65 12.76
N GLU A 36 7.14 7.32 13.32
CA GLU A 36 7.01 8.72 13.69
C GLU A 36 6.79 9.63 12.47
N ALA A 37 7.51 9.38 11.37
CA ALA A 37 7.27 10.09 10.11
C ALA A 37 5.84 9.82 9.58
N ALA A 38 5.37 8.57 9.69
CA ALA A 38 4.01 8.20 9.31
C ALA A 38 2.95 8.90 10.18
N ARG A 39 3.18 9.07 11.49
CA ARG A 39 2.28 9.81 12.39
C ARG A 39 2.14 11.28 11.99
N VAL A 40 3.27 11.91 11.66
CA VAL A 40 3.26 13.30 11.19
C VAL A 40 2.49 13.43 9.88
N ALA A 41 2.68 12.49 8.95
CA ALA A 41 1.93 12.47 7.70
C ALA A 41 0.43 12.21 7.89
N ALA A 42 0.08 11.28 8.79
CA ALA A 42 -1.31 10.89 9.07
C ALA A 42 -2.13 11.99 9.77
N ALA A 43 -1.47 12.97 10.40
CA ALA A 43 -2.12 14.15 10.95
C ALA A 43 -2.71 15.09 9.87
N GLY A 44 -2.30 14.93 8.60
CA GLY A 44 -2.85 15.65 7.46
C GLY A 44 -3.63 14.75 6.50
N PRO A 45 -4.14 15.31 5.39
CA PRO A 45 -4.77 14.53 4.32
C PRO A 45 -3.82 13.48 3.76
N HIS A 46 -4.27 12.22 3.75
CA HIS A 46 -3.48 11.09 3.31
C HIS A 46 -4.34 10.02 2.64
N VAL A 47 -3.69 9.09 1.96
CA VAL A 47 -4.30 7.88 1.41
C VAL A 47 -3.75 6.67 2.12
N PHE A 48 -4.64 5.76 2.48
CA PHE A 48 -4.31 4.50 3.12
C PHE A 48 -4.30 3.36 2.12
N CYS A 49 -3.31 2.48 2.22
CA CYS A 49 -3.21 1.28 1.40
C CYS A 49 -2.55 0.19 2.23
N TYR A 50 -2.96 -1.05 2.02
CA TYR A 50 -2.27 -2.21 2.55
C TYR A 50 -2.52 -3.40 1.65
N ASP A 51 -1.62 -4.37 1.76
CA ASP A 51 -1.70 -5.63 1.02
C ASP A 51 -1.12 -6.75 1.88
N ASN A 52 -1.42 -7.99 1.49
CA ASN A 52 -0.90 -9.19 2.12
C ASN A 52 0.61 -9.30 1.98
N ILE A 53 1.24 -9.75 3.05
CA ILE A 53 2.62 -10.24 3.03
C ILE A 53 2.66 -11.69 3.46
N GLN A 54 3.58 -12.43 2.84
CA GLN A 54 3.84 -13.83 3.17
C GLN A 54 5.23 -13.93 3.79
N ILE A 55 5.28 -14.20 5.09
CA ILE A 55 6.51 -14.33 5.84
C ILE A 55 6.86 -15.81 5.90
N SER A 56 7.90 -16.21 5.16
CA SER A 56 8.43 -17.57 5.26
C SER A 56 9.17 -17.74 6.59
N THR A 57 8.67 -18.64 7.44
CA THR A 57 9.19 -18.95 8.77
C THR A 57 10.04 -20.23 8.77
N SER A 58 9.94 -21.05 7.71
CA SER A 58 10.58 -22.36 7.61
C SER A 58 11.06 -22.68 6.20
N ILE A 59 12.23 -23.31 6.12
CA ILE A 59 12.81 -23.85 4.87
C ILE A 59 12.36 -25.29 4.58
N PHE A 60 11.67 -25.93 5.54
CA PHE A 60 11.24 -27.33 5.38
C PHE A 60 10.08 -27.43 4.37
N VAL A 61 10.05 -28.54 3.62
CA VAL A 61 9.10 -28.76 2.53
C VAL A 61 7.77 -29.32 3.06
N GLU A 62 7.82 -30.16 4.09
CA GLU A 62 6.64 -30.83 4.64
C GLU A 62 5.99 -30.03 5.77
N GLN A 63 4.68 -29.79 5.66
CA GLN A 63 3.85 -29.29 6.74
C GLN A 63 3.08 -30.47 7.35
N THR A 64 3.22 -30.69 8.65
CA THR A 64 2.33 -31.58 9.40
C THR A 64 1.51 -30.78 10.40
N LEU A 65 0.37 -31.32 10.84
CA LEU A 65 -0.60 -30.64 11.73
C LEU A 65 0.02 -30.08 13.04
N ASN A 66 1.19 -30.59 13.46
CA ASN A 66 1.83 -30.24 14.73
C ASN A 66 3.09 -29.38 14.59
N ILE A 67 3.36 -28.81 13.40
CA ILE A 67 4.55 -27.97 13.16
C ILE A 67 4.13 -26.55 12.85
N CYS A 68 5.00 -25.58 13.18
CA CYS A 68 4.83 -24.18 12.82
C CYS A 68 4.53 -24.05 11.30
N PRO A 69 3.50 -23.27 10.92
CA PRO A 69 3.18 -23.03 9.51
C PRO A 69 4.39 -22.49 8.79
N LYS A 70 4.66 -22.99 7.57
CA LYS A 70 5.84 -22.60 6.77
C LYS A 70 5.82 -21.14 6.36
N VAL A 71 4.61 -20.64 6.14
CA VAL A 71 4.33 -19.27 5.76
C VAL A 71 3.31 -18.75 6.75
N GLN A 72 3.63 -17.62 7.37
CA GLN A 72 2.67 -16.83 8.11
C GLN A 72 2.16 -15.74 7.17
N SER A 73 0.85 -15.66 7.03
CA SER A 73 0.22 -14.53 6.35
C SER A 73 0.18 -13.36 7.33
N GLY A 74 0.35 -12.17 6.81
CA GLY A 74 0.13 -10.93 7.52
C GLY A 74 -0.20 -9.83 6.53
N THR A 75 -0.22 -8.60 7.01
CA THR A 75 -0.54 -7.42 6.19
C THR A 75 0.50 -6.34 6.40
N PHE A 76 0.83 -5.61 5.33
CA PHE A 76 1.74 -4.49 5.36
C PHE A 76 1.05 -3.23 4.86
N ALA A 77 1.00 -2.22 5.72
CA ALA A 77 0.34 -0.96 5.46
C ALA A 77 1.30 0.16 5.06
N VAL A 78 0.79 1.05 4.21
CA VAL A 78 1.49 2.23 3.70
C VAL A 78 0.53 3.41 3.70
N ILE A 79 1.05 4.56 4.13
CA ILE A 79 0.36 5.85 4.05
C ILE A 79 1.01 6.68 2.95
N TYR A 80 0.22 7.24 2.05
CA TYR A 80 0.68 8.16 1.03
C TYR A 80 0.30 9.58 1.40
N GLU A 81 1.26 10.49 1.34
CA GLU A 81 0.97 11.93 1.48
C GLU A 81 0.20 12.43 0.26
N LEU A 82 -0.75 13.34 0.50
CA LEU A 82 -1.45 14.07 -0.54
C LEU A 82 -0.93 15.52 -0.60
N PRO A 83 0.16 15.80 -1.33
CA PRO A 83 0.88 17.07 -1.27
C PRO A 83 0.09 18.30 -1.72
N HIS A 84 -1.03 18.11 -2.42
CA HIS A 84 -1.91 19.18 -2.90
C HIS A 84 -3.28 19.17 -2.24
N ALA A 85 -3.55 18.21 -1.35
CA ALA A 85 -4.82 18.14 -0.64
C ALA A 85 -4.77 19.00 0.62
N LYS A 86 -5.89 19.64 0.91
CA LYS A 86 -6.11 20.42 2.12
C LYS A 86 -7.08 19.68 3.04
N PRO A 87 -7.09 20.01 4.34
CA PRO A 87 -8.07 19.43 5.27
C PRO A 87 -9.52 19.58 4.82
N GLU A 88 -9.86 20.71 4.18
CA GLU A 88 -11.20 20.97 3.62
C GLU A 88 -11.61 20.01 2.50
N ASP A 89 -10.65 19.40 1.80
CA ASP A 89 -10.92 18.47 0.69
C ASP A 89 -11.35 17.07 1.17
N VAL A 90 -10.99 16.72 2.41
CA VAL A 90 -11.26 15.41 3.01
C VAL A 90 -12.41 15.42 4.01
N LEU A 91 -13.14 16.53 4.15
CA LEU A 91 -14.29 16.59 5.05
C LEU A 91 -15.41 15.65 4.60
N LEU A 92 -15.90 14.83 5.51
CA LEU A 92 -16.89 13.79 5.26
C LEU A 92 -18.26 14.38 4.88
N GLY A 93 -18.72 15.42 5.58
CA GLY A 93 -20.03 16.03 5.35
C GLY A 93 -20.25 16.49 3.89
N PRO A 94 -19.37 17.32 3.31
CA PRO A 94 -19.44 17.72 1.91
C PRO A 94 -19.36 16.54 0.93
N LEU A 95 -18.59 15.49 1.24
CA LEU A 95 -18.50 14.29 0.42
C LEU A 95 -19.83 13.52 0.38
N LEU A 96 -20.46 13.32 1.53
CA LEU A 96 -21.76 12.66 1.63
C LEU A 96 -22.87 13.45 0.94
N GLU A 97 -22.84 14.78 1.01
CA GLU A 97 -23.83 15.61 0.31
C GLU A 97 -23.65 15.56 -1.21
N ARG A 98 -22.40 15.54 -1.68
CA ARG A 98 -22.09 15.32 -3.10
C ARG A 98 -22.50 13.93 -3.56
N GLU A 99 -22.30 12.90 -2.75
CA GLU A 99 -22.74 11.53 -3.06
C GLU A 99 -24.27 11.47 -3.24
N ARG A 100 -25.03 12.11 -2.35
CA ARG A 100 -26.50 12.16 -2.42
C ARG A 100 -27.04 12.91 -3.63
N THR A 101 -26.31 13.94 -4.07
CA THR A 101 -26.70 14.80 -5.20
C THR A 101 -26.08 14.37 -6.53
N ALA A 102 -25.13 13.44 -6.51
CA ALA A 102 -24.46 12.94 -7.70
C ALA A 102 -25.45 12.23 -8.63
N GLN A 103 -25.26 12.42 -9.93
CA GLN A 103 -25.98 11.65 -10.94
C GLN A 103 -25.48 10.20 -10.92
N LEU A 104 -26.39 9.26 -11.18
CA LEU A 104 -26.02 7.86 -11.29
C LEU A 104 -25.04 7.70 -12.45
N LEU A 105 -23.93 7.00 -12.21
CA LEU A 105 -22.97 6.67 -13.25
C LEU A 105 -23.64 5.82 -14.33
N GLU A 106 -23.53 6.26 -15.58
CA GLU A 106 -23.93 5.49 -16.74
C GLU A 106 -22.73 4.72 -17.31
N LEU A 107 -23.01 3.67 -18.07
CA LEU A 107 -21.95 2.84 -18.67
C LEU A 107 -21.01 3.67 -19.58
N HIS A 108 -21.54 4.72 -20.21
CA HIS A 108 -20.76 5.58 -21.09
C HIS A 108 -19.78 6.49 -20.34
N ASP A 109 -20.02 6.76 -19.05
CA ASP A 109 -19.07 7.51 -18.19
C ASP A 109 -17.79 6.71 -17.93
N LEU A 110 -17.90 5.37 -18.00
CA LEU A 110 -16.77 4.45 -17.85
C LEU A 110 -15.96 4.29 -19.14
N TRP A 111 -16.46 4.80 -20.27
CA TRP A 111 -15.75 4.66 -21.54
C TRP A 111 -14.49 5.53 -21.54
N PRO A 112 -13.35 4.97 -21.99
CA PRO A 112 -12.16 5.77 -22.15
C PRO A 112 -12.44 6.89 -23.16
N SER A 113 -11.98 8.10 -22.86
CA SER A 113 -11.99 9.18 -23.85
C SER A 113 -11.27 8.72 -25.12
N ARG A 114 -11.66 9.25 -26.28
CA ARG A 114 -11.00 8.92 -27.57
C ARG A 114 -9.48 9.07 -27.49
N GLU A 115 -9.01 10.11 -26.81
CA GLU A 115 -7.59 10.35 -26.56
C GLU A 115 -6.95 9.25 -25.70
N SER A 116 -7.62 8.83 -24.62
CA SER A 116 -7.15 7.74 -23.76
C SER A 116 -7.10 6.40 -24.49
N ALA A 117 -8.13 6.10 -25.30
CA ALA A 117 -8.18 4.89 -26.11
C ALA A 117 -7.05 4.86 -27.16
N GLN A 118 -6.81 5.98 -27.86
CA GLN A 118 -5.70 6.11 -28.81
C GLN A 118 -4.35 5.95 -28.12
N ALA A 119 -4.16 6.59 -26.97
CA ALA A 119 -2.92 6.46 -26.19
C ALA A 119 -2.69 5.04 -25.69
N TYR A 120 -3.76 4.34 -25.27
CA TYR A 120 -3.70 2.94 -24.87
C TYR A 120 -3.27 2.04 -26.03
N LEU A 121 -3.89 2.20 -27.21
CA LEU A 121 -3.54 1.44 -28.41
C LEU A 121 -2.09 1.70 -28.81
N TRP A 122 -1.66 2.96 -28.83
CA TRP A 122 -0.28 3.33 -29.12
C TRP A 122 0.73 2.67 -28.18
N GLN A 123 0.53 2.81 -26.86
CA GLN A 123 1.43 2.21 -25.87
C GLN A 123 1.42 0.67 -25.95
N THR A 124 0.27 0.07 -26.25
CA THR A 124 0.16 -1.38 -26.48
C THR A 124 1.02 -1.80 -27.68
N SER A 125 0.92 -1.09 -28.81
CA SER A 125 1.75 -1.36 -29.99
C SER A 125 3.25 -1.22 -29.69
N VAL A 126 3.64 -0.17 -28.97
CA VAL A 126 5.03 0.03 -28.54
C VAL A 126 5.51 -1.13 -27.67
N ASN A 127 4.71 -1.56 -26.69
CA ASN A 127 5.07 -2.68 -25.82
C ASN A 127 5.22 -4.00 -26.58
N ILE A 128 4.35 -4.27 -27.57
CA ILE A 128 4.47 -5.45 -28.44
C ILE A 128 5.78 -5.39 -29.24
N ILE A 129 6.10 -4.25 -29.85
CA ILE A 129 7.33 -4.08 -30.63
C ILE A 129 8.57 -4.22 -29.72
N LYS A 130 8.53 -3.69 -28.49
CA LYS A 130 9.60 -3.84 -27.50
C LYS A 130 9.93 -5.30 -27.19
N VAL A 131 8.94 -6.20 -27.21
CA VAL A 131 9.22 -7.64 -27.08
C VAL A 131 10.12 -8.13 -28.20
N LEU A 132 9.89 -7.71 -29.45
CA LEU A 132 10.76 -8.08 -30.58
C LEU A 132 12.15 -7.45 -30.46
N VAL A 133 12.23 -6.17 -30.12
CA VAL A 133 13.50 -5.44 -29.95
C VAL A 133 14.36 -6.07 -28.85
N ASN A 134 13.74 -6.55 -27.76
CA ASN A 134 14.46 -7.10 -26.62
C ASN A 134 14.87 -8.58 -26.79
N ASN A 135 14.21 -9.33 -27.68
CA ASN A 135 14.40 -10.79 -27.79
C ASN A 135 14.96 -11.25 -29.15
N VAL A 136 15.10 -10.36 -30.13
CA VAL A 136 15.59 -10.70 -31.48
C VAL A 136 16.69 -9.72 -31.89
N ASP A 137 17.92 -10.23 -32.01
CA ASP A 137 19.13 -9.43 -32.25
C ASP A 137 19.04 -8.51 -33.47
N THR A 138 18.34 -8.94 -34.53
CA THR A 138 18.11 -8.16 -35.75
C THR A 138 17.46 -6.80 -35.48
N PHE A 139 16.66 -6.69 -34.40
CA PHE A 139 15.93 -5.47 -34.05
C PHE A 139 16.60 -4.65 -32.94
N SER A 140 17.78 -5.06 -32.45
CA SER A 140 18.50 -4.39 -31.36
C SER A 140 18.81 -2.91 -31.62
N GLY A 141 18.99 -2.53 -32.90
CA GLY A 141 19.24 -1.14 -33.30
C GLY A 141 18.11 -0.15 -32.99
N TYR A 142 16.88 -0.64 -32.75
CA TYR A 142 15.70 0.19 -32.52
C TYR A 142 15.45 0.53 -31.05
N HIS A 143 16.33 0.14 -30.12
CA HIS A 143 16.10 0.30 -28.68
C HIS A 143 15.86 1.76 -28.25
N ASN A 144 16.55 2.70 -28.91
CA ASN A 144 16.48 4.13 -28.64
C ASN A 144 15.60 4.90 -29.63
N GLU A 145 14.84 4.22 -30.50
CA GLU A 145 13.98 4.88 -31.48
C GLU A 145 12.89 5.69 -30.76
N PRO A 146 12.78 7.02 -30.98
CA PRO A 146 11.81 7.85 -30.29
C PRO A 146 10.35 7.42 -30.48
N LEU A 147 10.02 6.89 -31.66
CA LEU A 147 8.67 6.38 -31.97
C LEU A 147 8.33 5.09 -31.19
N LEU A 148 9.34 4.39 -30.67
CA LEU A 148 9.15 3.17 -29.87
C LEU A 148 9.28 3.43 -28.37
N GLN A 149 9.11 4.67 -27.93
CA GLN A 149 9.08 5.03 -26.51
C GLN A 149 7.65 5.22 -26.02
N ASN A 150 7.40 4.75 -24.80
CA ASN A 150 6.13 5.00 -24.13
C ASN A 150 6.09 6.46 -23.68
N VAL A 151 4.98 7.14 -23.99
CA VAL A 151 4.76 8.52 -23.57
C VAL A 151 4.14 8.52 -22.18
N ALA A 152 4.78 9.19 -21.23
CA ALA A 152 4.23 9.35 -19.89
C ALA A 152 2.91 10.14 -19.94
N ARG A 153 1.85 9.56 -19.38
CA ARG A 153 0.51 10.18 -19.27
C ARG A 153 0.24 10.51 -17.82
N ARG A 154 -0.41 11.65 -17.54
CA ARG A 154 -0.70 12.14 -16.17
C ARG A 154 0.55 12.16 -15.28
N LYS A 155 1.67 12.63 -15.82
CA LYS A 155 2.93 12.74 -15.09
C LYS A 155 2.73 13.69 -13.91
N LEU A 156 3.28 13.33 -12.75
CA LEU A 156 3.43 14.27 -11.65
C LEU A 156 4.21 15.51 -12.11
N PRO A 157 3.96 16.69 -11.50
CA PRO A 157 4.76 17.88 -11.72
C PRO A 157 6.28 17.59 -11.65
N ASN A 158 7.06 18.28 -12.47
CA ASN A 158 8.50 18.04 -12.54
C ASN A 158 9.16 18.23 -11.16
N GLY A 159 9.95 17.24 -10.74
CA GLY A 159 10.60 17.22 -9.42
C GLY A 159 9.74 16.64 -8.29
N GLN A 160 8.43 16.49 -8.50
CA GLN A 160 7.55 15.88 -7.52
C GLN A 160 7.64 14.35 -7.59
N LYS A 161 7.76 13.73 -6.42
CA LYS A 161 7.70 12.27 -6.24
C LYS A 161 6.62 11.96 -5.21
N THR A 162 6.02 10.78 -5.34
CA THR A 162 5.11 10.28 -4.32
C THR A 162 5.89 10.03 -3.02
N THR A 163 5.49 10.68 -1.95
CA THR A 163 6.00 10.40 -0.60
C THR A 163 5.09 9.38 0.04
N PHE A 164 5.69 8.35 0.62
CA PHE A 164 4.97 7.29 1.32
C PHE A 164 5.71 6.88 2.58
N HIS A 165 4.96 6.43 3.56
CA HIS A 165 5.45 6.02 4.86
C HIS A 165 4.98 4.61 5.16
N CYS A 166 5.95 3.72 5.36
CA CYS A 166 5.71 2.34 5.71
C CYS A 166 5.34 2.23 7.19
N LEU A 167 4.29 1.46 7.46
CA LEU A 167 3.88 1.10 8.81
C LEU A 167 4.51 -0.24 9.23
N GLN A 168 4.29 -0.63 10.48
CA GLN A 168 4.73 -1.92 10.97
C GLN A 168 3.86 -3.03 10.35
N ALA A 169 4.51 -4.09 9.89
CA ALA A 169 3.83 -5.29 9.45
C ALA A 169 3.04 -5.92 10.61
N SER A 170 1.83 -6.37 10.32
CA SER A 170 0.94 -7.04 11.28
C SER A 170 0.69 -8.48 10.86
N ASP A 171 0.36 -9.35 11.81
CA ASP A 171 -0.09 -10.72 11.57
C ASP A 171 -1.61 -10.82 11.33
N ILE A 172 -2.31 -9.68 11.35
CA ILE A 172 -3.71 -9.56 10.96
C ILE A 172 -3.84 -9.91 9.47
N GLU A 173 -4.85 -10.70 9.12
CA GLU A 173 -5.10 -11.13 7.75
C GLU A 173 -6.09 -10.24 6.98
N GLU A 174 -5.85 -10.01 5.69
CA GLU A 174 -6.73 -9.20 4.83
C GLU A 174 -7.93 -9.98 4.27
N HIS A 175 -7.95 -11.32 4.37
CA HIS A 175 -8.92 -12.11 3.62
C HIS A 175 -10.35 -12.09 4.20
N SER A 176 -10.54 -11.61 5.45
CA SER A 176 -11.80 -11.62 6.17
C SER A 176 -12.31 -10.20 6.46
N ASN A 177 -13.62 -10.01 6.60
CA ASN A 177 -14.18 -8.71 6.99
C ASN A 177 -13.67 -8.27 8.37
N MET A 178 -13.56 -9.22 9.30
CA MET A 178 -13.05 -8.97 10.64
C MET A 178 -11.57 -8.54 10.61
N GLY A 179 -10.73 -9.26 9.85
CA GLY A 179 -9.32 -8.94 9.71
C GLY A 179 -9.09 -7.57 9.08
N ASN A 180 -9.89 -7.19 8.07
CA ASN A 180 -9.86 -5.83 7.54
C ASN A 180 -10.23 -4.78 8.58
N MET A 181 -11.27 -5.01 9.38
CA MET A 181 -11.66 -4.09 10.45
C MET A 181 -10.54 -3.95 11.49
N LEU A 182 -9.97 -5.07 11.95
CA LEU A 182 -8.84 -5.08 12.90
C LEU A 182 -7.60 -4.38 12.33
N MET A 183 -7.35 -4.49 11.02
CA MET A 183 -6.23 -3.82 10.38
C MET A 183 -6.38 -2.29 10.44
N HIS A 184 -7.58 -1.77 10.17
CA HIS A 184 -7.85 -0.34 10.30
C HIS A 184 -7.68 0.13 11.75
N GLU A 185 -8.17 -0.65 12.72
CA GLU A 185 -7.98 -0.32 14.14
C GLU A 185 -6.51 -0.35 14.55
N ASP A 186 -5.75 -1.36 14.16
CA ASP A 186 -4.33 -1.48 14.47
C ASP A 186 -3.55 -0.29 13.88
N VAL A 187 -3.77 0.03 12.62
CA VAL A 187 -3.11 1.16 11.97
C VAL A 187 -3.41 2.47 12.69
N TYR A 188 -4.67 2.86 12.84
CA TYR A 188 -5.02 4.18 13.33
C TYR A 188 -4.86 4.31 14.85
N LYS A 189 -5.30 3.32 15.64
CA LYS A 189 -5.28 3.39 17.10
C LYS A 189 -3.93 2.94 17.67
N THR A 190 -3.36 1.83 17.20
CA THR A 190 -2.14 1.25 17.79
C THR A 190 -0.88 1.91 17.23
N GLN A 191 -0.71 1.90 15.90
CA GLN A 191 0.54 2.30 15.27
C GLN A 191 0.67 3.82 15.18
N LEU A 192 -0.36 4.48 14.64
CA LEU A 192 -0.39 5.91 14.44
C LEU A 192 -0.82 6.69 15.70
N LYS A 193 -1.44 6.01 16.67
CA LYS A 193 -1.85 6.58 17.97
C LYS A 193 -2.81 7.76 17.85
N LEU A 194 -3.68 7.70 16.85
CA LEU A 194 -4.70 8.70 16.64
C LEU A 194 -5.94 8.34 17.45
N LYS A 195 -6.63 9.37 17.93
CA LYS A 195 -7.87 9.22 18.67
C LYS A 195 -9.06 9.28 17.74
N SER A 196 -10.20 8.79 18.20
CA SER A 196 -11.44 8.86 17.42
C SER A 196 -11.77 10.29 17.02
N GLU A 197 -11.57 11.24 17.94
CA GLU A 197 -11.85 12.66 17.72
C GLU A 197 -11.02 13.28 16.58
N ASP A 198 -9.88 12.68 16.23
CA ASP A 198 -8.99 13.19 15.18
C ASP A 198 -9.56 12.94 13.76
N PHE A 199 -10.56 12.04 13.62
CA PHE A 199 -11.11 11.63 12.32
C PHE A 199 -12.62 11.58 12.20
N GLU A 200 -13.39 11.97 13.23
CA GLU A 200 -14.87 11.91 13.19
C GLU A 200 -15.48 12.59 11.96
N ASP A 201 -14.91 13.71 11.52
CA ASP A 201 -15.41 14.51 10.39
C ASP A 201 -14.60 14.35 9.09
N CYS A 202 -13.63 13.44 9.05
CA CYS A 202 -12.70 13.29 7.94
C CYS A 202 -12.87 11.94 7.23
N ALA A 203 -12.94 11.96 5.90
CA ALA A 203 -12.88 10.79 5.07
C ALA A 203 -11.43 10.44 4.74
N ILE A 204 -11.04 9.19 4.99
CA ILE A 204 -9.73 8.68 4.57
C ILE A 204 -9.91 7.80 3.34
N ALA A 205 -9.33 8.24 2.23
CA ALA A 205 -9.34 7.44 1.01
C ALA A 205 -8.49 6.18 1.20
N THR A 206 -9.08 5.02 0.94
CA THR A 206 -8.39 3.74 0.99
C THR A 206 -8.25 3.16 -0.41
N ILE A 207 -7.06 2.69 -0.78
CA ILE A 207 -6.80 1.99 -2.03
C ILE A 207 -6.63 0.51 -1.71
N GLY A 208 -7.52 -0.32 -2.25
CA GLY A 208 -7.41 -1.77 -2.21
C GLY A 208 -7.78 -2.39 -3.56
N ASP A 209 -7.57 -3.71 -3.67
CA ASP A 209 -8.10 -4.48 -4.80
C ASP A 209 -9.64 -4.55 -4.76
N GLN A 210 -10.26 -5.13 -5.80
CA GLN A 210 -11.72 -5.21 -5.87
C GLN A 210 -12.34 -6.00 -4.71
N MET A 211 -11.66 -7.03 -4.22
CA MET A 211 -12.18 -7.88 -3.17
C MET A 211 -12.14 -7.15 -1.82
N THR A 212 -11.02 -6.51 -1.51
CA THR A 212 -10.83 -5.70 -0.30
C THR A 212 -11.76 -4.49 -0.27
N ASN A 213 -11.94 -3.80 -1.40
CA ASN A 213 -12.95 -2.74 -1.50
C ASN A 213 -14.38 -3.26 -1.28
N GLY A 214 -14.72 -4.44 -1.82
CA GLY A 214 -16.00 -5.10 -1.56
C GLY A 214 -16.24 -5.38 -0.07
N ARG A 215 -15.19 -5.82 0.64
CA ARG A 215 -15.22 -6.02 2.10
C ARG A 215 -15.43 -4.72 2.85
N PHE A 216 -14.82 -3.61 2.44
CA PHE A 216 -15.05 -2.30 3.05
C PHE A 216 -16.51 -1.87 2.94
N CYS A 217 -17.14 -2.05 1.77
CA CYS A 217 -18.56 -1.77 1.61
C CYS A 217 -19.41 -2.63 2.57
N THR A 218 -19.08 -3.92 2.71
CA THR A 218 -19.79 -4.79 3.66
C THR A 218 -19.58 -4.37 5.12
N ILE A 219 -18.35 -3.99 5.51
CA ILE A 219 -18.05 -3.50 6.86
C ILE A 219 -18.84 -2.21 7.13
N GLN A 220 -18.85 -1.27 6.18
CA GLN A 220 -19.64 -0.05 6.30
C GLN A 220 -21.13 -0.37 6.48
N GLU A 221 -21.69 -1.34 5.75
CA GLU A 221 -23.07 -1.76 5.92
C GLU A 221 -23.36 -2.38 7.28
N ILE A 222 -22.48 -3.25 7.78
CA ILE A 222 -22.60 -3.85 9.11
C ILE A 222 -22.61 -2.76 10.19
N ARG A 223 -21.77 -1.74 10.01
CA ARG A 223 -21.55 -0.65 10.98
C ARG A 223 -22.50 0.53 10.83
N LYS A 224 -23.45 0.49 9.87
CA LYS A 224 -24.48 1.53 9.71
C LYS A 224 -25.41 1.68 10.92
N LEU A 225 -25.51 0.63 11.74
CA LEU A 225 -26.37 0.58 12.93
C LEU A 225 -25.63 0.91 14.22
N ASP A 226 -24.31 1.14 14.15
CA ASP A 226 -23.52 1.58 15.29
C ASP A 226 -24.12 2.94 15.76
N ILE A 227 -24.56 2.97 17.02
CA ILE A 227 -25.22 4.09 17.73
C ILE A 227 -24.24 5.25 17.93
N ASN A 228 -22.95 4.96 17.95
CA ASN A 228 -21.86 5.93 17.84
C ASN A 228 -20.86 5.40 16.79
N PRO A 229 -19.83 6.16 16.36
CA PRO A 229 -18.94 5.70 15.29
C PRO A 229 -18.19 4.37 15.57
N TRP A 230 -18.38 3.74 16.75
CA TRP A 230 -17.63 2.58 17.26
C TRP A 230 -18.40 1.58 18.18
N GLU A 231 -19.72 1.71 18.38
CA GLU A 231 -20.63 0.81 19.13
C GLU A 231 -22.00 0.81 18.46
#